data_AF-A0AAW2TNZ8-F1
#
_entry.id   AF-A0AAW2TNZ8-F1
#
_cell.length_a   1.000
_cell.length_b   1.000
_cell.length_c   1.000
_cell.angle_alpha   90.00
_cell.angle_beta   90.00
_cell.angle_gamma   90.00
#
_symmetry.space_group_name_H-M   'P 1'
#
loop_
_entity.id
_entity.type
_entity.pdbx_description
1 polymer ?
#
loop_
_entity_poly.entity_id
_entity_poly.type
_entity_poly.pdbx_seq_one_letter_code
_entity_poly.pdbx_strand_id
1 'polypeptide(L)'
;MEAALMWTVNDLPAYGMASGWSTAGVMGCPICMDDIRAFHLPHGRKACYFNCHRQFLLEHHPYRRNKKAFTKNRVENKVARPRLSENQLLDWVADSSPVVEIPLSLPDDYGNNHKWTKKSIFWDLPYWSKLLIRHNFDVMHIEKMYLIIYSTWPWTSRVRRRII
;
A
#
# COMPACT_ATOMS: atom_id res chain seq x y z
N MET A 1 -28.80 22.42 -4.12
CA MET A 1 -28.25 21.16 -4.67
C MET A 1 -27.09 20.78 -3.78
N GLU A 2 -27.20 19.64 -3.09
CA GLU A 2 -26.12 19.14 -2.23
C GLU A 2 -25.42 18.00 -2.97
N ALA A 3 -24.09 17.96 -2.92
CA ALA A 3 -23.26 16.94 -3.55
C ALA A 3 -22.33 16.32 -2.50
N ALA A 4 -22.17 15.00 -2.54
CA ALA A 4 -21.28 14.26 -1.67
C ALA A 4 -20.26 13.46 -2.48
N LEU A 5 -18.99 13.48 -2.06
CA LEU A 5 -17.91 12.70 -2.65
C LEU A 5 -17.83 11.34 -1.95
N MET A 6 -18.21 10.26 -2.64
CA MET A 6 -18.18 8.92 -2.05
C MET A 6 -16.79 8.27 -2.07
N TRP A 7 -16.08 8.37 -3.19
CA TRP A 7 -14.71 7.87 -3.35
C TRP A 7 -14.05 8.51 -4.56
N THR A 8 -12.72 8.43 -4.62
CA THR A 8 -11.92 8.79 -5.80
C THR A 8 -11.37 7.52 -6.46
N VAL A 9 -11.34 7.45 -7.79
CA VAL A 9 -10.68 6.35 -8.52
C VAL A 9 -9.38 6.88 -9.10
N ASN A 10 -8.25 6.35 -8.66
CA ASN A 10 -6.92 6.86 -8.99
C ASN A 10 -5.99 5.71 -9.40
N ASP A 11 -5.01 6.00 -10.25
CA ASP A 11 -3.84 5.13 -10.39
C ASP A 11 -2.95 5.19 -9.12
N LEU A 12 -1.90 4.38 -9.03
CA LEU A 12 -1.07 4.30 -7.84
C LEU A 12 -0.31 5.61 -7.51
N PRO A 13 0.24 6.36 -8.48
CA PRO A 13 0.82 7.67 -8.21
C PRO A 13 -0.22 8.72 -7.78
N ALA A 14 -1.34 8.85 -8.48
CA ALA A 14 -2.39 9.80 -8.13
C ALA A 14 -3.03 9.46 -6.80
N TYR A 15 -3.15 8.17 -6.45
CA TYR A 15 -3.57 7.75 -5.12
C TYR A 15 -2.69 8.40 -4.04
N GLY A 16 -1.36 8.33 -4.21
CA GLY A 16 -0.45 8.89 -3.21
C GLY A 16 -0.59 10.40 -3.07
N MET A 17 -0.78 11.10 -4.19
CA MET A 17 -1.04 12.54 -4.19
C MET A 17 -2.40 12.91 -3.59
N ALA A 18 -3.45 12.13 -3.85
CA ALA A 18 -4.81 12.39 -3.38
C ALA A 18 -4.99 12.05 -1.90
N SER A 19 -4.40 10.95 -1.44
CA SER A 19 -4.47 10.53 -0.03
C SER A 19 -3.48 11.28 0.86
N GLY A 20 -2.32 11.65 0.32
CA GLY A 20 -1.19 12.12 1.11
C GLY A 20 -0.31 10.99 1.63
N TRP A 21 -0.57 9.73 1.27
CA TRP A 21 0.30 8.60 1.60
C TRP A 21 1.34 8.38 0.49
N SER A 22 2.63 8.40 0.83
CA SER A 22 3.68 8.08 -0.14
C SER A 22 3.63 6.61 -0.56
N THR A 23 3.37 6.37 -1.84
CA THR A 23 3.34 5.02 -2.45
C THR A 23 4.72 4.53 -2.87
N ALA A 24 5.77 5.33 -2.67
CA ALA A 24 7.14 4.98 -3.03
C ALA A 24 7.80 4.03 -2.03
N GLY A 25 8.73 3.18 -2.50
CA GLY A 25 9.51 2.27 -1.65
C GLY A 25 8.71 1.06 -1.12
N VAL A 26 9.16 0.47 -0.01
CA VAL A 26 8.60 -0.78 0.57
C VAL A 26 7.28 -0.59 1.31
N MET A 27 7.12 0.51 2.05
CA MET A 27 5.85 0.86 2.74
C MET A 27 4.83 1.56 1.82
N GLY A 28 4.78 1.20 0.53
CA GLY A 28 3.93 1.89 -0.43
C GLY A 28 2.45 1.50 -0.39
N CYS A 29 2.09 0.43 0.32
CA CYS A 29 0.70 -0.02 0.40
C CYS A 29 -0.08 0.79 1.43
N PRO A 30 -1.14 1.52 1.05
CA PRO A 30 -1.94 2.32 1.98
C PRO A 30 -2.86 1.49 2.89
N ILE A 31 -3.02 0.19 2.59
CA ILE A 31 -3.84 -0.73 3.40
C ILE A 31 -2.99 -1.37 4.50
N CYS A 32 -1.83 -1.92 4.12
CA CYS A 32 -0.90 -2.55 5.08
C CYS A 32 -0.09 -1.50 5.83
N MET A 33 0.21 -0.36 5.20
CA MET A 33 1.05 0.71 5.73
C MET A 33 2.42 0.19 6.19
N ASP A 34 2.79 0.49 7.43
CA ASP A 34 3.96 0.02 8.17
C ASP A 34 3.95 -1.50 8.41
N ASP A 35 2.78 -2.14 8.40
CA ASP A 35 2.63 -3.58 8.67
C ASP A 35 3.02 -4.48 7.48
N ILE A 36 3.41 -3.88 6.35
CA ILE A 36 3.70 -4.61 5.12
C ILE A 36 5.02 -5.37 5.15
N ARG A 37 5.02 -6.60 4.63
CA ARG A 37 6.21 -7.46 4.52
C ARG A 37 6.94 -7.37 3.18
N ALA A 38 6.79 -6.25 2.49
CA ALA A 38 7.51 -6.00 1.25
C ALA A 38 9.02 -5.87 1.53
N PHE A 39 9.84 -6.10 0.51
CA PHE A 39 11.29 -6.13 0.65
C PHE A 39 11.96 -5.55 -0.60
N HIS A 40 13.20 -5.09 -0.47
CA HIS A 40 13.98 -4.68 -1.63
C HIS A 40 14.63 -5.90 -2.28
N LEU A 41 14.61 -5.96 -3.61
CA LEU A 41 15.36 -6.98 -4.35
C LEU A 41 16.86 -6.75 -4.17
N PRO A 42 17.66 -7.77 -3.78
CA PRO A 42 19.09 -7.58 -3.47
C PRO A 42 19.89 -6.91 -4.59
N HIS A 43 19.64 -7.32 -5.83
CA HIS A 43 20.37 -6.83 -7.00
C HIS A 43 19.69 -5.66 -7.72
N GLY A 44 18.36 -5.54 -7.59
CA GLY A 44 17.59 -4.50 -8.26
C GLY A 44 17.36 -3.26 -7.41
N ARG A 45 17.51 -3.35 -6.08
CA ARG A 45 17.16 -2.33 -5.08
C ARG A 45 15.74 -1.77 -5.19
N LYS A 46 14.88 -2.38 -6.02
CA LYS A 46 13.48 -2.04 -6.18
C LYS A 46 12.66 -2.71 -5.10
N ALA A 47 11.65 -2.00 -4.58
CA ALA A 47 10.67 -2.57 -3.67
C ALA A 47 9.86 -3.67 -4.38
N CYS A 48 9.67 -4.79 -3.69
CA CYS A 48 8.96 -5.95 -4.18
C CYS A 48 7.87 -6.36 -3.19
N TYR A 49 6.68 -6.56 -3.72
CA TYR A 49 5.47 -6.94 -2.98
C TYR A 49 5.12 -8.42 -3.21
N PHE A 50 6.02 -9.19 -3.81
CA PHE A 50 5.79 -10.59 -4.15
C PHE A 50 5.43 -11.40 -2.90
N ASN A 51 4.32 -12.15 -2.99
CA ASN A 51 3.74 -12.97 -1.92
C ASN A 51 3.27 -12.24 -0.66
N CYS A 52 3.27 -10.91 -0.64
CA CYS A 52 2.77 -10.13 0.50
C CYS A 52 1.24 -10.19 0.60
N HIS A 53 0.53 -10.56 -0.46
CA HIS A 53 -0.93 -10.68 -0.48
C HIS A 53 -1.46 -11.90 0.31
N ARG A 54 -0.61 -12.89 0.62
CA ARG A 54 -1.04 -14.12 1.32
C ARG A 54 -1.58 -13.85 2.73
N GLN A 55 -1.22 -12.72 3.34
CA GLN A 55 -1.74 -12.28 4.64
C GLN A 55 -3.25 -11.97 4.62
N PHE A 56 -3.84 -11.73 3.44
CA PHE A 56 -5.27 -11.47 3.28
C PHE A 56 -6.10 -12.75 3.10
N LEU A 57 -5.45 -13.90 2.90
CA LEU A 57 -6.16 -15.19 2.85
C LEU A 57 -6.64 -15.56 4.25
N LEU A 58 -7.67 -16.41 4.36
CA LEU A 58 -8.07 -17.00 5.64
C LEU A 58 -6.90 -17.74 6.32
N GLU A 59 -6.85 -17.74 7.64
CA GLU A 59 -5.72 -18.27 8.42
C GLU A 59 -5.40 -19.75 8.12
N HIS A 60 -6.43 -20.54 7.87
CA HIS A 60 -6.30 -21.97 7.53
C HIS A 60 -6.18 -22.24 6.02
N HIS A 61 -6.07 -21.20 5.19
CA HIS A 61 -6.00 -21.36 3.74
C HIS A 61 -4.73 -22.14 3.34
N PRO A 62 -4.81 -23.22 2.52
CA PRO A 62 -3.66 -24.06 2.17
C PRO A 62 -2.46 -23.29 1.60
N TYR A 63 -2.74 -22.22 0.85
CA TYR A 63 -1.69 -21.37 0.28
C TYR A 63 -0.87 -20.61 1.32
N ARG A 64 -1.33 -20.44 2.58
CA ARG A 64 -0.49 -19.89 3.66
C ARG A 64 0.62 -20.84 4.09
N ARG A 65 0.45 -22.16 3.92
CA ARG A 65 1.43 -23.18 4.28
C ARG A 65 2.23 -23.73 3.10
N ASN A 66 1.88 -23.33 1.87
CA ASN A 66 2.55 -23.78 0.67
C ASN A 66 3.98 -23.21 0.53
N LYS A 67 4.97 -24.01 0.92
CA LYS A 67 6.41 -23.68 0.85
C LYS A 67 7.04 -23.85 -0.55
N LYS A 68 6.30 -24.44 -1.50
CA LYS A 68 6.79 -24.77 -2.84
C LYS A 68 6.36 -23.70 -3.86
N ALA A 69 5.06 -23.41 -3.97
CA ALA A 69 4.53 -22.54 -5.03
C ALA A 69 4.94 -21.06 -4.87
N PHE A 70 5.23 -20.62 -3.64
CA PHE A 70 5.55 -19.23 -3.31
C PHE A 70 7.04 -19.07 -2.96
N THR A 71 7.36 -18.10 -2.09
CA THR A 71 8.71 -17.91 -1.55
C THR A 71 9.17 -19.19 -0.87
N LYS A 72 10.33 -19.71 -1.31
CA LYS A 72 10.87 -20.99 -0.87
C LYS A 72 10.94 -21.03 0.65
N ASN A 73 10.44 -22.13 1.22
CA ASN A 73 10.47 -22.39 2.66
C ASN A 73 9.75 -21.36 3.54
N ARG A 74 8.91 -20.47 2.99
CA ARG A 74 8.21 -19.42 3.74
C ARG A 74 6.72 -19.73 3.96
N VAL A 75 6.32 -19.76 5.21
CA VAL A 75 4.92 -19.87 5.65
C VAL A 75 4.39 -18.46 5.97
N GLU A 76 3.14 -18.18 5.62
CA GLU A 76 2.41 -17.01 6.13
C GLU A 76 1.67 -17.40 7.40
N ASN A 77 2.01 -16.77 8.51
CA ASN A 77 1.26 -16.90 9.76
C ASN A 77 0.63 -15.56 10.18
N LYS A 78 0.96 -14.46 9.49
CA LYS A 78 0.50 -13.14 9.87
C LYS A 78 -0.94 -12.94 9.44
N VAL A 79 -1.77 -12.39 10.32
CA VAL A 79 -3.12 -11.94 9.97
C VAL A 79 -3.01 -10.57 9.34
N ALA A 80 -3.80 -10.31 8.29
CA ALA A 80 -3.87 -8.97 7.71
C ALA A 80 -4.21 -7.95 8.79
N ARG A 81 -3.56 -6.78 8.74
CA ARG A 81 -3.94 -5.66 9.59
C ARG A 81 -5.44 -5.40 9.47
N PRO A 82 -6.17 -5.24 10.60
CA PRO A 82 -7.52 -4.73 10.57
C PRO A 82 -7.54 -3.37 9.86
N ARG A 83 -8.68 -3.02 9.25
CA ARG A 83 -8.86 -1.66 8.75
C ARG A 83 -8.75 -0.70 9.92
N LEU A 84 -8.02 0.40 9.72
CA LEU A 84 -7.90 1.43 10.74
C LEU A 84 -9.28 2.02 11.08
N SER A 85 -9.52 2.24 12.37
CA SER A 85 -10.73 2.92 12.82
C SER A 85 -10.67 4.41 12.45
N GLU A 86 -11.83 5.06 12.49
CA GLU A 86 -11.97 6.49 12.26
C GLU A 86 -11.02 7.31 13.15
N ASN A 87 -11.04 7.04 14.47
CA ASN A 87 -10.20 7.75 15.44
C ASN A 87 -8.72 7.56 15.17
N GLN A 88 -8.31 6.33 14.86
CA GLN A 88 -6.91 6.06 14.50
C GLN A 88 -6.51 6.91 13.31
N LEU A 89 -7.29 6.88 12.23
CA LEU A 89 -6.99 7.66 11.02
C LEU A 89 -6.93 9.17 11.30
N LEU A 90 -7.82 9.68 12.14
CA LEU A 90 -7.83 11.09 12.53
C LEU A 90 -6.59 11.46 13.35
N ASP A 91 -6.19 10.62 14.31
CA ASP A 91 -4.95 10.83 15.08
C ASP A 91 -3.73 10.89 14.14
N TRP A 92 -3.61 9.92 13.23
CA TRP A 92 -2.53 9.89 12.22
C TRP A 92 -2.51 11.10 11.29
N VAL A 93 -3.69 11.63 10.93
CA VAL A 93 -3.82 12.78 10.02
C VAL A 93 -3.67 14.11 10.76
N ALA A 94 -4.05 14.18 12.03
CA ALA A 94 -3.88 15.36 12.87
C ALA A 94 -2.39 15.70 13.06
N ASP A 95 -1.54 14.69 13.14
CA ASP A 95 -0.08 14.83 13.20
C ASP A 95 0.55 15.24 11.85
N SER A 96 -0.23 15.25 10.76
CA SER A 96 0.26 15.62 9.43
C SER A 96 0.03 17.08 9.09
N SER A 97 1.07 17.77 8.59
CA SER A 97 0.99 19.19 8.23
C SER A 97 -0.07 19.47 7.15
N PRO A 98 -0.83 20.58 7.27
CA PRO A 98 -1.81 20.99 6.26
C PRO A 98 -1.15 21.37 4.92
N VAL A 99 -1.91 21.25 3.83
CA VAL A 99 -1.52 21.34 2.40
C VAL A 99 -0.97 22.71 1.94
N VAL A 100 -0.79 23.69 2.81
CA VAL A 100 -0.53 25.07 2.38
C VAL A 100 0.82 25.26 1.70
N GLU A 101 1.80 24.39 1.94
CA GLU A 101 3.11 24.49 1.30
C GLU A 101 3.58 23.12 0.84
N ILE A 102 4.17 23.04 -0.35
CA ILE A 102 5.03 21.91 -0.72
C ILE A 102 5.98 21.76 0.47
N PRO A 103 5.98 20.63 1.21
CA PRO A 103 6.81 20.54 2.40
C PRO A 103 8.26 20.71 1.95
N LEU A 104 8.90 21.82 2.33
CA LEU A 104 10.33 22.04 2.13
C LEU A 104 11.15 20.93 2.81
N SER A 105 10.54 20.27 3.79
CA SER A 105 11.03 19.07 4.47
C SER A 105 9.91 18.06 4.70
N LEU A 106 10.24 16.77 4.62
CA LEU A 106 9.35 15.68 5.05
C LEU A 106 9.18 15.73 6.57
N PRO A 107 8.05 15.24 7.13
CA PRO A 107 7.89 15.11 8.58
C PRO A 107 9.03 14.30 9.23
N ASP A 108 9.41 14.64 10.46
CA ASP A 108 10.56 14.03 11.15
C ASP A 108 10.46 12.48 11.27
N ASP A 109 9.24 11.94 11.41
CA ASP A 109 8.96 10.50 11.50
C ASP A 109 8.70 9.81 10.15
N TYR A 110 8.85 10.55 9.04
CA TYR A 110 8.63 10.03 7.69
C TYR A 110 9.63 8.90 7.36
N GLY A 111 9.09 7.75 6.96
CA GLY A 111 9.87 6.59 6.57
C GLY A 111 10.27 5.67 7.72
N ASN A 112 10.04 6.08 8.97
CA ASN A 112 10.21 5.22 10.15
C ASN A 112 8.88 4.54 10.53
N ASN A 113 7.91 5.34 10.97
CA ASN A 113 6.62 4.84 11.48
C ASN A 113 5.47 5.05 10.48
N HIS A 114 5.57 6.05 9.61
CA HIS A 114 4.56 6.32 8.56
C HIS A 114 5.16 6.89 7.29
N LYS A 115 4.31 6.98 6.25
CA LYS A 115 4.63 7.59 4.96
C LYS A 115 3.68 8.71 4.55
N TRP A 116 2.91 9.25 5.50
CA TRP A 116 2.16 10.47 5.27
C TRP A 116 3.10 11.62 4.91
N THR A 117 2.85 12.25 3.77
CA THR A 117 3.57 13.43 3.29
C THR A 117 2.76 14.71 3.49
N LYS A 118 1.43 14.60 3.59
CA LYS A 118 0.51 15.73 3.75
C LYS A 118 -0.87 15.29 4.22
N LYS A 119 -1.63 16.21 4.81
CA LYS A 119 -3.07 16.07 5.06
C LYS A 119 -3.89 16.35 3.80
N SER A 120 -4.58 15.37 3.23
CA SER A 120 -5.46 15.62 2.08
C SER A 120 -6.59 16.61 2.38
N ILE A 121 -6.96 17.45 1.40
CA ILE A 121 -8.11 18.38 1.48
C ILE A 121 -9.44 17.66 1.72
N PHE A 122 -9.52 16.38 1.35
CA PHE A 122 -10.75 15.60 1.57
C PHE A 122 -11.04 15.40 3.06
N TRP A 123 -10.04 15.52 3.94
CA TRP A 123 -10.24 15.46 5.39
C TRP A 123 -10.97 16.68 5.96
N ASP A 124 -11.15 17.75 5.19
CA ASP A 124 -11.99 18.89 5.58
C ASP A 124 -13.48 18.59 5.39
N LEU A 125 -13.83 17.51 4.67
CA LEU A 125 -15.21 17.05 4.53
C LEU A 125 -15.64 16.29 5.79
N PRO A 126 -16.75 16.69 6.45
CA PRO A 126 -17.14 16.19 7.79
C PRO A 126 -17.53 14.70 7.82
N TYR A 127 -17.75 14.08 6.66
CA TYR A 127 -18.10 12.66 6.53
C TYR A 127 -16.94 11.80 6.01
N TRP A 128 -15.81 12.39 5.61
CA TRP A 128 -14.74 11.66 4.92
C TRP A 128 -14.08 10.60 5.81
N SER A 129 -13.93 10.91 7.11
CA SER A 129 -13.42 10.02 8.13
C SER A 129 -14.28 8.75 8.28
N LYS A 130 -15.60 8.87 8.05
CA LYS A 130 -16.60 7.80 8.17
C LYS A 130 -16.66 6.88 6.94
N LEU A 131 -16.06 7.27 5.82
CA LEU A 131 -16.05 6.46 4.60
C LEU A 131 -15.10 5.27 4.74
N LEU A 132 -15.63 4.06 4.59
CA LEU A 132 -14.84 2.82 4.62
C LEU A 132 -13.87 2.71 3.42
N ILE A 133 -14.23 3.31 2.30
CA ILE A 133 -13.49 3.26 1.04
C ILE A 133 -13.40 4.69 0.50
N ARG A 134 -12.26 5.35 0.75
CA ARG A 134 -12.00 6.75 0.34
C ARG A 134 -11.37 6.85 -1.04
N HIS A 135 -10.34 6.03 -1.25
CA HIS A 135 -9.55 6.02 -2.46
C HIS A 135 -9.54 4.61 -3.03
N ASN A 136 -10.07 4.47 -4.24
CA ASN A 136 -10.09 3.26 -5.02
C ASN A 136 -8.98 3.28 -6.06
N PHE A 137 -8.47 2.11 -6.37
CA PHE A 137 -7.51 1.93 -7.45
C PHE A 137 -8.23 1.78 -8.80
N ASP A 138 -7.75 2.49 -9.81
CA ASP A 138 -8.16 2.26 -11.20
C ASP A 138 -7.53 0.97 -11.71
N VAL A 139 -8.35 -0.09 -11.80
CA VAL A 139 -7.92 -1.42 -12.24
C VAL A 139 -7.39 -1.37 -13.68
N MET A 140 -7.94 -0.52 -14.55
CA MET A 140 -7.52 -0.44 -15.96
C MET A 140 -6.04 -0.02 -16.10
N HIS A 141 -5.57 0.88 -15.24
CA HIS A 141 -4.17 1.33 -15.23
C HIS A 141 -3.25 0.36 -14.50
N ILE A 142 -3.77 -0.36 -13.50
CA ILE A 142 -3.04 -1.37 -12.74
C ILE A 142 -2.77 -2.63 -13.57
N GLU A 143 -3.71 -3.05 -14.43
CA GLU A 143 -3.54 -4.22 -15.29
C GLU A 143 -2.38 -4.06 -16.27
N LYS A 144 -2.12 -2.86 -16.79
CA LYS A 144 -0.91 -2.58 -17.59
C LYS A 144 0.38 -2.77 -16.78
N MET A 145 0.37 -2.43 -15.50
CA MET A 145 1.51 -2.62 -14.61
C MET A 145 1.71 -4.09 -14.23
N TYR A 146 0.63 -4.85 -13.99
CA TYR A 146 0.71 -6.30 -13.86
C TYR A 146 1.20 -6.94 -15.15
N LEU A 147 0.67 -6.54 -16.32
CA LEU A 147 1.12 -7.08 -17.62
C LEU A 147 2.58 -6.76 -17.89
N ILE A 148 3.12 -5.62 -17.46
CA ILE A 148 4.56 -5.33 -17.54
C ILE A 148 5.35 -6.19 -16.55
N ILE A 149 4.86 -6.38 -15.32
CA ILE A 149 5.47 -7.29 -14.35
C ILE A 149 5.44 -8.74 -14.84
N TYR A 150 4.46 -9.16 -15.64
CA TYR A 150 4.39 -10.52 -16.20
C TYR A 150 5.06 -10.65 -17.58
N SER A 151 5.10 -9.59 -18.40
CA SER A 151 5.70 -9.61 -19.76
C SER A 151 7.19 -9.26 -19.77
N THR A 152 7.68 -8.49 -18.79
CA THR A 152 9.13 -8.38 -18.49
C THR A 152 9.62 -9.49 -17.56
N TRP A 153 8.77 -10.48 -17.29
CA TRP A 153 9.05 -11.73 -16.58
C TRP A 153 9.04 -12.94 -17.53
N PRO A 154 9.87 -12.97 -18.59
CA PRO A 154 10.39 -14.28 -18.96
C PRO A 154 11.08 -14.83 -17.71
N TRP A 155 11.03 -16.15 -17.50
CA TRP A 155 11.67 -16.89 -16.39
C TRP A 155 10.83 -17.16 -15.12
N THR A 156 9.72 -17.87 -15.28
CA THR A 156 9.06 -18.62 -14.20
C THR A 156 9.94 -19.72 -13.56
N SER A 157 11.15 -19.98 -14.05
CA SER A 157 12.09 -20.97 -13.48
C SER A 157 13.32 -20.37 -12.77
N ARG A 158 13.70 -19.12 -13.05
CA ARG A 158 15.01 -18.56 -12.61
C ARG A 158 14.92 -17.65 -11.38
N VAL A 159 13.76 -17.02 -11.13
CA VAL A 159 13.54 -16.19 -9.93
C VAL A 159 13.47 -17.03 -8.65
N ARG A 160 13.08 -18.32 -8.76
CA ARG A 160 13.08 -19.26 -7.62
C ARG A 160 14.47 -19.47 -6.99
N ARG A 161 15.56 -19.16 -7.71
CA ARG A 161 16.95 -19.36 -7.25
C ARG A 161 17.69 -18.06 -6.88
N ARG A 162 17.10 -16.88 -7.10
CA ARG A 162 17.78 -15.58 -6.88
C ARG A 162 17.11 -14.65 -5.88
N ILE A 163 16.01 -15.09 -5.25
CA ILE A 163 15.42 -14.44 -4.06
C ILE A 163 15.86 -15.17 -2.77
N ILE A 164 16.75 -16.16 -2.89
CA ILE A 164 17.42 -16.85 -1.78
C ILE A 164 18.86 -16.39 -1.77
#